data_AF-A0A6J5GEG9-F1
#
_entry.id   AF-A0A6J5GEG9-F1
#
_cell.length_a   1.000
_cell.length_b   1.000
_cell.length_c   1.000
_cell.angle_alpha   90.00
_cell.angle_beta   90.00
_cell.angle_gamma   90.00
#
_symmetry.space_group_name_H-M   'P 1'
#
loop_
_entity.id
_entity.type
_entity.pdbx_description
1 polymer ?
#
loop_
_entity_poly.entity_id
_entity_poly.type
_entity_poly.pdbx_seq_one_letter_code
_entity_poly.pdbx_strand_id
1 'polypeptide(L)'
;MAPAAWLKRAQVRSCALEGEAQSPRAGAHATRADSRRAAPSDAQLAHYASTALIDEAQLTPKPALVDQRGSGAHRDLDLATMLCSAQALEPTFAALARTARRRGEPSALLRTELAQIGRAGEQDMLRATGGSNAHRGAIWIVGLLVAGAAMDACAVSPASTFAAASDRRSTAGHTEHPDASQICTRAAQVACFPDRFAAPSDSHGERARQRYQVGGARREAQDGFPHVIDVGLPALLAARAKGIEENAARVDALLAIMASLDDTCLLHRAGLPGLHAGQHGARRVLQAGGSSTPAGRAALAALEHELLSLNASPGGAADLLAATLFLDMLAHHRAGRSPDPWNI
;
A
#
# COMPACT_ATOMS: atom_id res chain seq x y z
N MET A 1 33.70 56.10 4.68
CA MET A 1 32.71 55.07 4.33
C MET A 1 31.98 54.66 5.60
N ALA A 2 30.74 55.10 5.76
CA ALA A 2 29.83 54.73 6.86
C ALA A 2 29.00 53.48 6.45
N PRO A 3 28.09 52.87 7.27
CA PRO A 3 27.61 53.28 8.60
C PRO A 3 27.35 52.10 9.62
N ALA A 4 27.24 52.40 10.92
CA ALA A 4 26.02 52.39 11.78
C ALA A 4 25.74 51.12 12.60
N ALA A 5 25.81 51.28 13.92
CA ALA A 5 25.12 50.47 14.93
C ALA A 5 24.29 51.43 15.82
N TRP A 6 22.99 51.19 15.92
CA TRP A 6 22.08 51.94 16.78
C TRP A 6 21.85 51.21 18.11
N LEU A 7 21.73 52.03 19.15
CA LEU A 7 21.71 51.72 20.57
C LEU A 7 20.41 52.28 21.17
N LYS A 8 19.98 51.63 22.27
CA LYS A 8 19.26 52.17 23.45
C LYS A 8 17.74 51.98 23.62
N ARG A 9 17.47 51.10 24.60
CA ARG A 9 16.51 51.13 25.74
C ARG A 9 15.90 52.49 26.14
N ALA A 10 14.64 52.43 26.61
CA ALA A 10 14.12 52.79 27.96
C ALA A 10 12.57 52.89 27.88
N GLN A 11 11.71 52.15 28.59
CA GLN A 11 11.44 51.93 30.02
C GLN A 11 10.29 52.80 30.59
N VAL A 12 9.17 52.11 30.90
CA VAL A 12 8.20 52.26 32.01
C VAL A 12 7.25 53.46 32.08
N ARG A 13 5.95 53.16 32.24
CA ARG A 13 5.10 53.73 33.32
C ARG A 13 3.89 52.85 33.63
N SER A 14 3.69 52.63 34.93
CA SER A 14 2.58 51.93 35.58
C SER A 14 1.53 52.94 36.04
N CYS A 15 0.24 52.57 36.01
CA CYS A 15 -0.80 53.10 36.89
C CYS A 15 -1.85 52.01 37.14
N ALA A 16 -2.38 52.02 38.35
CA ALA A 16 -3.14 50.95 38.98
C ALA A 16 -4.64 51.32 39.15
N LEU A 17 -5.38 50.29 39.59
CA LEU A 17 -6.60 50.29 40.42
C LEU A 17 -7.98 50.06 39.74
N GLU A 18 -8.54 48.90 40.12
CA GLU A 18 -9.88 48.62 40.67
C GLU A 18 -11.15 48.75 39.80
N GLY A 19 -12.02 47.73 39.90
CA GLY A 19 -13.48 47.93 39.90
C GLY A 19 -14.33 47.03 39.01
N GLU A 20 -15.04 46.10 39.66
CA GLU A 20 -16.41 45.63 39.37
C GLU A 20 -16.70 44.52 38.34
N ALA A 21 -17.59 43.63 38.79
CA ALA A 21 -18.10 42.45 38.14
C ALA A 21 -19.36 42.75 37.32
N GLN A 22 -19.51 42.09 36.18
CA GLN A 22 -20.80 41.72 35.59
C GLN A 22 -20.61 40.65 34.52
N SER A 23 -21.30 39.51 34.71
CA SER A 23 -21.46 38.47 33.69
C SER A 23 -22.48 38.93 32.65
N PRO A 24 -22.33 38.49 31.39
CA PRO A 24 -23.43 37.76 30.80
C PRO A 24 -22.96 36.46 30.14
N ARG A 25 -23.70 35.39 30.45
CA ARG A 25 -23.73 34.16 29.66
C ARG A 25 -24.17 34.48 28.24
N ALA A 26 -23.27 34.32 27.27
CA ALA A 26 -23.62 34.14 25.87
C ALA A 26 -23.13 32.76 25.46
N GLY A 27 -24.09 31.89 25.12
CA GLY A 27 -23.82 30.55 24.62
C GLY A 27 -23.05 30.62 23.32
N ALA A 28 -21.75 30.34 23.38
CA ALA A 28 -21.03 29.88 22.21
C ALA A 28 -21.44 28.41 22.00
N HIS A 29 -22.44 28.21 21.16
CA HIS A 29 -22.54 26.97 20.40
C HIS A 29 -21.20 26.78 19.70
N ALA A 30 -20.31 26.02 20.32
CA ALA A 30 -19.19 25.43 19.63
C ALA A 30 -19.80 24.61 18.51
N THR A 31 -19.76 25.17 17.31
CA THR A 31 -19.93 24.44 16.07
C THR A 31 -18.97 23.27 16.18
N ARG A 32 -19.53 22.08 16.45
CA ARG A 32 -18.84 20.82 16.19
C ARG A 32 -18.63 20.79 14.68
N ALA A 33 -17.58 21.45 14.22
CA ALA A 33 -17.05 21.27 12.90
C ALA A 33 -16.80 19.75 12.79
N ASP A 34 -17.59 19.13 11.93
CA ASP A 34 -17.47 17.74 11.53
C ASP A 34 -15.99 17.46 11.25
N SER A 35 -15.32 16.78 12.19
CA SER A 35 -13.88 16.53 12.17
C SER A 35 -13.56 15.41 11.19
N ARG A 36 -14.00 15.56 9.93
CA ARG A 36 -13.40 14.84 8.81
C ARG A 36 -11.98 15.36 8.68
N ARG A 37 -11.04 14.58 9.20
CA ARG A 37 -9.60 14.86 9.08
C ARG A 37 -9.26 15.18 7.62
N ALA A 38 -8.42 16.18 7.43
CA ALA A 38 -7.95 16.57 6.10
C ALA A 38 -7.38 15.35 5.37
N ALA A 39 -7.69 15.23 4.07
CA ALA A 39 -7.12 14.18 3.24
C ALA A 39 -5.58 14.25 3.27
N PRO A 40 -4.87 13.10 3.23
CA PRO A 40 -3.41 13.11 3.22
C PRO A 40 -2.90 13.89 2.00
N SER A 41 -1.87 14.70 2.24
CA SER A 41 -1.16 15.42 1.18
C SER A 41 -0.44 14.45 0.23
N ASP A 42 -0.04 14.94 -0.94
CA ASP A 42 0.68 14.14 -1.94
C ASP A 42 2.00 13.58 -1.39
N ALA A 43 2.68 14.35 -0.54
CA ALA A 43 3.90 13.92 0.14
C ALA A 43 3.62 12.83 1.19
N GLN A 44 2.52 12.92 1.93
CA GLN A 44 2.12 11.88 2.89
C GLN A 44 1.73 10.58 2.18
N LEU A 45 1.00 10.65 1.07
CA LEU A 45 0.68 9.47 0.26
C LEU A 45 1.94 8.80 -0.28
N ALA A 46 2.90 9.59 -0.76
CA ALA A 46 4.19 9.09 -1.23
C ALA A 46 5.01 8.43 -0.12
N HIS A 47 5.07 9.07 1.05
CA HIS A 47 5.75 8.54 2.21
C HIS A 47 5.13 7.21 2.65
N TYR A 48 3.79 7.11 2.78
CA TYR A 48 3.14 5.85 3.12
C TYR A 48 3.36 4.75 2.08
N ALA A 49 3.40 5.08 0.79
CA ALA A 49 3.74 4.10 -0.24
C ALA A 49 5.18 3.58 -0.09
N SER A 50 6.14 4.49 0.11
CA SER A 50 7.56 4.16 0.35
C SER A 50 7.73 3.32 1.61
N THR A 51 7.11 3.73 2.73
CA THR A 51 7.09 2.99 4.00
C THR A 51 6.48 1.60 3.82
N ALA A 52 5.39 1.45 3.06
CA ALA A 52 4.78 0.13 2.84
C ALA A 52 5.72 -0.84 2.12
N LEU A 53 6.51 -0.35 1.17
CA LEU A 53 7.54 -1.16 0.49
C LEU A 53 8.70 -1.50 1.42
N ILE A 54 9.12 -0.57 2.28
CA ILE A 54 10.16 -0.80 3.29
C ILE A 54 9.70 -1.84 4.31
N ASP A 55 8.50 -1.68 4.85
CA ASP A 55 7.89 -2.58 5.82
C ASP A 55 7.70 -3.98 5.24
N GLU A 56 7.27 -4.09 3.98
CA GLU A 56 7.22 -5.37 3.26
C GLU A 56 8.63 -5.95 3.16
N ALA A 57 9.62 -5.20 2.69
CA ALA A 57 10.98 -5.69 2.48
C ALA A 57 11.64 -6.19 3.78
N GLN A 58 11.38 -5.51 4.90
CA GLN A 58 11.93 -5.83 6.21
C GLN A 58 11.19 -6.95 6.95
N LEU A 59 9.94 -7.25 6.57
CA LEU A 59 9.15 -8.30 7.19
C LEU A 59 9.92 -9.63 7.16
N THR A 60 10.02 -10.29 8.31
CA THR A 60 10.86 -11.50 8.45
C THR A 60 10.20 -12.48 9.44
N PRO A 61 10.11 -13.79 9.14
CA PRO A 61 10.57 -14.46 7.92
C PRO A 61 9.57 -14.34 6.75
N LYS A 62 10.06 -14.09 5.53
CA LYS A 62 9.27 -14.23 4.29
C LYS A 62 9.78 -15.41 3.46
N PRO A 63 8.93 -16.39 3.10
CA PRO A 63 9.39 -17.63 2.49
C PRO A 63 9.94 -17.40 1.07
N ALA A 64 11.23 -17.65 0.89
CA ALA A 64 11.99 -17.52 -0.37
C ALA A 64 12.00 -16.12 -1.03
N LEU A 65 11.46 -15.11 -0.34
CA LEU A 65 11.59 -13.69 -0.70
C LEU A 65 12.86 -13.09 -0.09
N VAL A 66 13.22 -11.89 -0.53
CA VAL A 66 14.22 -11.08 0.16
C VAL A 66 13.65 -10.62 1.50
N ASP A 67 14.37 -10.86 2.59
CA ASP A 67 14.06 -10.37 3.94
C ASP A 67 15.35 -10.11 4.73
N GLN A 68 15.26 -9.91 6.06
CA GLN A 68 16.45 -9.66 6.90
C GLN A 68 17.42 -10.84 7.00
N ARG A 69 17.02 -12.04 6.58
CA ARG A 69 17.86 -13.26 6.61
C ARG A 69 18.67 -13.43 5.33
N GLY A 70 18.26 -12.78 4.22
CA GLY A 70 19.03 -12.76 2.98
C GLY A 70 18.19 -12.57 1.71
N SER A 71 18.75 -12.99 0.59
CA SER A 71 18.18 -12.80 -0.76
C SER A 71 17.05 -13.75 -1.15
N GLY A 72 16.69 -14.71 -0.29
CA GLY A 72 15.74 -15.77 -0.62
C GLY A 72 16.15 -16.53 -1.88
N ALA A 73 15.24 -16.68 -2.85
CA ALA A 73 15.53 -17.30 -4.13
C ALA A 73 16.30 -16.37 -5.10
N HIS A 74 16.50 -15.10 -4.80
CA HIS A 74 17.14 -14.15 -5.71
C HIS A 74 18.67 -14.22 -5.67
N ARG A 75 19.30 -13.85 -6.79
CA ARG A 75 20.77 -13.67 -6.90
C ARG A 75 21.16 -12.22 -7.17
N ASP A 76 20.17 -11.42 -7.54
CA ASP A 76 20.23 -10.05 -8.08
C ASP A 76 19.50 -9.04 -7.17
N LEU A 77 18.99 -9.50 -6.03
CA LEU A 77 18.32 -8.70 -5.03
C LEU A 77 18.83 -9.07 -3.63
N ASP A 78 18.98 -8.05 -2.80
CA ASP A 78 19.19 -8.13 -1.36
C ASP A 78 18.38 -7.05 -0.65
N LEU A 79 18.35 -7.07 0.68
CA LEU A 79 17.56 -6.11 1.45
C LEU A 79 18.00 -4.66 1.18
N ALA A 80 19.30 -4.41 1.05
CA ALA A 80 19.81 -3.06 0.77
C ALA A 80 19.29 -2.52 -0.58
N THR A 81 19.26 -3.36 -1.61
CA THR A 81 18.71 -3.03 -2.93
C THR A 81 17.21 -2.77 -2.85
N MET A 82 16.46 -3.57 -2.09
CA MET A 82 15.01 -3.37 -1.88
C MET A 82 14.71 -2.04 -1.18
N LEU A 83 15.47 -1.70 -0.13
CA LEU A 83 15.32 -0.43 0.59
C LEU A 83 15.69 0.76 -0.28
N CYS A 84 16.78 0.65 -1.06
CA CYS A 84 17.18 1.67 -2.04
C CYS A 84 16.09 1.88 -3.11
N SER A 85 15.52 0.80 -3.63
CA SER A 85 14.41 0.83 -4.58
C SER A 85 13.20 1.58 -4.01
N ALA A 86 12.76 1.23 -2.79
CA ALA A 86 11.61 1.87 -2.15
C ALA A 86 11.80 3.39 -1.99
N GLN A 87 12.98 3.81 -1.51
CA GLN A 87 13.32 5.23 -1.35
C GLN A 87 13.37 5.97 -2.69
N ALA A 88 13.95 5.34 -3.73
CA ALA A 88 14.02 5.92 -5.07
C ALA A 88 12.65 6.13 -5.72
N LEU A 89 11.63 5.36 -5.31
CA LEU A 89 10.28 5.45 -5.84
C LEU A 89 9.41 6.52 -5.15
N GLU A 90 9.81 7.06 -4.00
CA GLU A 90 9.01 8.05 -3.28
C GLU A 90 8.66 9.30 -4.12
N PRO A 91 9.59 9.92 -4.87
CA PRO A 91 9.25 11.03 -5.78
C PRO A 91 8.24 10.64 -6.87
N THR A 92 8.29 9.39 -7.34
CA THR A 92 7.36 8.85 -8.33
C THR A 92 5.95 8.79 -7.73
N PHE A 93 5.80 8.26 -6.52
CA PHE A 93 4.50 8.22 -5.83
C PHE A 93 3.95 9.62 -5.57
N ALA A 94 4.80 10.59 -5.22
CA ALA A 94 4.37 11.99 -5.07
C ALA A 94 3.88 12.59 -6.40
N ALA A 95 4.52 12.27 -7.51
CA ALA A 95 4.10 12.71 -8.84
C ALA A 95 2.77 12.07 -9.28
N LEU A 96 2.58 10.78 -9.00
CA LEU A 96 1.33 10.05 -9.24
C LEU A 96 0.18 10.68 -8.42
N ALA A 97 0.37 10.87 -7.11
CA ALA A 97 -0.61 11.48 -6.23
C ALA A 97 -1.02 12.88 -6.70
N ARG A 98 -0.05 13.75 -6.97
CA ARG A 98 -0.28 15.12 -7.43
C ARG A 98 -1.04 15.17 -8.75
N THR A 99 -0.72 14.27 -9.67
CA THR A 99 -1.37 14.21 -11.00
C THR A 99 -2.79 13.70 -10.89
N ALA A 100 -3.00 12.63 -10.13
CA ALA A 100 -4.32 12.11 -9.81
C ALA A 100 -5.21 13.17 -9.13
N ARG A 101 -4.69 13.89 -8.13
CA ARG A 101 -5.41 14.96 -7.45
C ARG A 101 -5.80 16.10 -8.38
N ARG A 102 -4.88 16.56 -9.24
CA ARG A 102 -5.17 17.61 -10.23
C ARG A 102 -6.26 17.20 -11.23
N ARG A 103 -6.31 15.92 -11.62
CA ARG A 103 -7.32 15.41 -12.55
C ARG A 103 -8.66 15.16 -11.88
N GLY A 104 -8.67 14.74 -10.61
CA GLY A 104 -9.87 14.57 -9.78
C GLY A 104 -10.73 13.34 -10.10
N GLU A 105 -10.66 12.80 -11.32
CA GLU A 105 -11.45 11.64 -11.73
C GLU A 105 -10.70 10.67 -12.66
N PRO A 106 -11.05 9.37 -12.65
CA PRO A 106 -10.51 8.39 -13.59
C PRO A 106 -10.85 8.73 -15.05
N SER A 107 -9.83 8.78 -15.89
CA SER A 107 -9.98 9.03 -17.32
C SER A 107 -8.84 8.41 -18.11
N ALA A 108 -9.03 8.26 -19.43
CA ALA A 108 -7.96 7.80 -20.33
C ALA A 108 -6.73 8.73 -20.29
N LEU A 109 -6.96 10.05 -20.17
CA LEU A 109 -5.88 11.03 -20.05
C LEU A 109 -5.09 10.81 -18.76
N LEU A 110 -5.77 10.70 -17.62
CA LEU A 110 -5.12 10.41 -16.34
C LEU A 110 -4.33 9.10 -16.41
N ARG A 111 -4.92 8.03 -16.95
CA ARG A 111 -4.24 6.74 -17.12
C ARG A 111 -2.95 6.85 -17.92
N THR A 112 -2.94 7.65 -18.99
CA THR A 112 -1.75 7.91 -19.81
C THR A 112 -0.67 8.68 -19.03
N GLU A 113 -1.04 9.73 -18.30
CA GLU A 113 -0.09 10.51 -17.51
C GLU A 113 0.52 9.69 -16.37
N LEU A 114 -0.29 8.90 -15.66
CA LEU A 114 0.20 7.98 -14.63
C LEU A 114 1.13 6.92 -15.22
N ALA A 115 0.85 6.43 -16.43
CA ALA A 115 1.74 5.49 -17.12
C ALA A 115 3.11 6.09 -17.42
N GLN A 116 3.13 7.34 -17.90
CA GLN A 116 4.36 8.05 -18.22
C GLN A 116 5.19 8.27 -16.96
N ILE A 117 4.55 8.70 -15.87
CA ILE A 117 5.21 8.87 -14.57
C ILE A 117 5.75 7.53 -14.06
N GLY A 118 4.95 6.46 -14.11
CA GLY A 118 5.36 5.13 -13.67
C GLY A 118 6.56 4.58 -14.45
N ARG A 119 6.60 4.76 -15.78
CA ARG A 119 7.77 4.38 -16.60
C ARG A 119 9.02 5.18 -16.28
N ALA A 120 8.87 6.49 -16.02
CA ALA A 120 10.00 7.32 -15.60
C ALA A 120 10.51 6.86 -14.23
N GLY A 121 9.60 6.60 -13.28
CA GLY A 121 9.95 6.07 -11.96
C GLY A 121 10.62 4.70 -12.00
N GLU A 122 10.18 3.81 -12.89
CA GLU A 122 10.86 2.53 -13.14
C GLU A 122 12.31 2.73 -13.62
N GLN A 123 12.55 3.69 -14.52
CA GLN A 123 13.92 4.02 -14.97
C GLN A 123 14.77 4.62 -13.85
N ASP A 124 14.19 5.50 -13.02
CA ASP A 124 14.87 6.12 -11.88
C ASP A 124 15.27 5.06 -10.85
N MET A 125 14.35 4.14 -10.54
CA MET A 125 14.58 3.01 -9.67
C MET A 125 15.66 2.08 -10.24
N LEU A 126 15.59 1.69 -11.51
CA LEU A 126 16.62 0.87 -12.15
C LEU A 126 18.01 1.53 -12.07
N ARG A 127 18.10 2.86 -12.23
CA ARG A 127 19.36 3.58 -12.07
C ARG A 127 19.87 3.54 -10.63
N ALA A 128 18.99 3.69 -9.65
CA ALA A 128 19.34 3.64 -8.24
C ALA A 128 19.79 2.24 -7.78
N THR A 129 19.22 1.19 -8.37
CA THR A 129 19.46 -0.22 -7.99
C THR A 129 20.49 -0.93 -8.86
N GLY A 130 21.22 -0.22 -9.72
CA GLY A 130 22.21 -0.84 -10.62
C GLY A 130 21.58 -1.78 -11.67
N GLY A 131 20.33 -1.55 -12.05
CA GLY A 131 19.59 -2.31 -13.05
C GLY A 131 18.69 -3.41 -12.49
N SER A 132 18.58 -3.53 -11.17
CA SER A 132 17.74 -4.55 -10.54
C SER A 132 16.25 -4.24 -10.66
N ASN A 133 15.44 -5.27 -10.97
CA ASN A 133 14.01 -5.17 -11.23
C ASN A 133 13.14 -5.18 -9.95
N ALA A 134 13.71 -4.77 -8.81
CA ALA A 134 13.02 -4.61 -7.53
C ALA A 134 11.69 -3.85 -7.70
N HIS A 135 10.63 -4.21 -6.98
CA HIS A 135 9.35 -3.46 -6.91
C HIS A 135 8.69 -3.06 -8.25
N ARG A 136 9.08 -3.65 -9.39
CA ARG A 136 8.50 -3.29 -10.70
C ARG A 136 6.98 -3.49 -10.74
N GLY A 137 6.48 -4.55 -10.10
CA GLY A 137 5.04 -4.79 -9.94
C GLY A 137 4.39 -3.85 -8.93
N ALA A 138 5.07 -3.56 -7.81
CA ALA A 138 4.64 -2.58 -6.83
C ALA A 138 4.44 -1.15 -7.39
N ILE A 139 5.27 -0.69 -8.35
CA ILE A 139 5.05 0.61 -9.03
C ILE A 139 3.65 0.67 -9.64
N TRP A 140 3.21 -0.44 -10.25
CA TRP A 140 1.87 -0.55 -10.84
C TRP A 140 0.78 -0.61 -9.77
N ILE A 141 0.90 -1.55 -8.82
CA ILE A 141 -0.13 -1.83 -7.82
C ILE A 141 -0.27 -0.65 -6.85
N VAL A 142 0.81 -0.31 -6.14
CA VAL A 142 0.81 0.77 -5.15
C VAL A 142 0.61 2.12 -5.82
N GLY A 143 1.18 2.34 -7.01
CA GLY A 143 1.00 3.59 -7.76
C GLY A 143 -0.46 3.88 -8.14
N LEU A 144 -1.22 2.86 -8.54
CA LEU A 144 -2.65 2.99 -8.81
C LEU A 144 -3.45 3.27 -7.53
N LEU A 145 -3.11 2.63 -6.42
CA LEU A 145 -3.75 2.89 -5.12
C LEU A 145 -3.44 4.30 -4.60
N VAL A 146 -2.20 4.79 -4.77
CA VAL A 146 -1.82 6.18 -4.49
C VAL A 146 -2.67 7.14 -5.31
N ALA A 147 -2.87 6.86 -6.61
CA ALA A 147 -3.75 7.67 -7.45
C ALA A 147 -5.21 7.64 -6.96
N GLY A 148 -5.74 6.46 -6.63
CA GLY A 148 -7.09 6.30 -6.09
C GLY A 148 -7.31 7.03 -4.76
N ALA A 149 -6.29 7.04 -3.90
CA ALA A 149 -6.30 7.73 -2.60
C ALA A 149 -6.20 9.26 -2.74
N ALA A 150 -5.52 9.75 -3.78
CA ALA A 150 -5.35 11.18 -4.04
C ALA A 150 -6.56 11.85 -4.71
N MET A 151 -7.36 11.09 -5.48
CA MET A 151 -8.62 11.58 -6.04
C MET A 151 -9.65 11.66 -4.91
N ASP A 152 -10.09 12.87 -4.55
CA ASP A 152 -10.95 13.12 -3.39
C ASP A 152 -12.28 12.34 -3.44
N ALA A 153 -12.75 11.89 -2.28
CA ALA A 153 -14.10 11.34 -2.12
C ALA A 153 -15.21 12.41 -2.13
N CYS A 154 -14.84 13.70 -2.18
CA CYS A 154 -15.78 14.82 -2.02
C CYS A 154 -16.47 15.25 -3.33
N ALA A 155 -16.10 14.69 -4.48
CA ALA A 155 -16.68 15.06 -5.78
C ALA A 155 -17.94 14.26 -6.18
N VAL A 156 -18.49 13.44 -5.29
CA VAL A 156 -19.81 12.85 -5.54
C VAL A 156 -20.88 13.86 -5.14
N SER A 157 -21.35 14.64 -6.13
CA SER A 157 -22.65 15.29 -6.00
C SER A 157 -23.71 14.22 -5.69
N PRO A 158 -24.69 14.46 -4.79
CA PRO A 158 -25.71 13.46 -4.42
C PRO A 158 -26.64 12.99 -5.56
N ALA A 159 -26.34 13.33 -6.81
CA ALA A 159 -27.21 13.14 -7.96
C ALA A 159 -26.97 11.85 -8.76
N SER A 160 -26.00 11.00 -8.40
CA SER A 160 -25.75 9.72 -9.10
C SER A 160 -25.93 8.46 -8.25
N THR A 161 -26.68 8.54 -7.14
CA THR A 161 -27.11 7.36 -6.38
C THR A 161 -28.38 6.75 -6.98
N PHE A 162 -28.33 6.34 -8.24
CA PHE A 162 -29.34 5.47 -8.84
C PHE A 162 -28.67 4.46 -9.76
N ALA A 163 -28.05 3.43 -9.16
CA ALA A 163 -27.90 2.08 -9.72
C ALA A 163 -26.87 1.24 -8.91
N ALA A 164 -27.18 0.91 -7.65
CA ALA A 164 -26.56 -0.24 -6.96
C ALA A 164 -27.35 -0.68 -5.69
N ALA A 165 -28.64 -0.37 -5.63
CA ALA A 165 -29.52 -0.79 -4.54
C ALA A 165 -30.30 -2.06 -4.93
N SER A 166 -29.57 -3.15 -5.18
CA SER A 166 -30.07 -4.54 -5.16
C SER A 166 -28.82 -5.41 -5.33
N ASP A 167 -28.23 -6.00 -4.30
CA ASP A 167 -28.76 -7.13 -3.55
C ASP A 167 -27.89 -7.27 -2.29
N ARG A 168 -28.20 -6.54 -1.21
CA ARG A 168 -27.54 -6.73 0.10
C ARG A 168 -28.22 -7.88 0.83
N ARG A 169 -28.03 -9.10 0.33
CA ARG A 169 -28.17 -10.30 1.17
C ARG A 169 -26.87 -10.51 1.91
N SER A 170 -26.95 -10.17 3.19
CA SER A 170 -25.95 -10.41 4.21
C SER A 170 -25.52 -11.88 4.21
N THR A 171 -24.28 -12.14 3.81
CA THR A 171 -23.51 -13.32 4.23
C THR A 171 -22.46 -12.84 5.22
N ALA A 172 -22.59 -13.30 6.47
CA ALA A 172 -21.79 -12.92 7.61
C ALA A 172 -20.27 -12.99 7.34
N GLY A 173 -19.53 -11.95 7.71
CA GLY A 173 -18.06 -12.02 7.88
C GLY A 173 -17.22 -10.92 7.24
N HIS A 174 -17.76 -10.04 6.39
CA HIS A 174 -16.95 -9.01 5.72
C HIS A 174 -16.90 -7.73 6.58
N THR A 175 -15.75 -7.47 7.21
CA THR A 175 -15.41 -6.13 7.71
C THR A 175 -15.27 -5.20 6.51
N GLU A 176 -16.32 -4.47 6.20
CA GLU A 176 -16.28 -3.47 5.13
C GLU A 176 -15.31 -2.34 5.52
N HIS A 177 -14.27 -2.14 4.70
CA HIS A 177 -13.40 -0.96 4.75
C HIS A 177 -13.86 0.01 3.66
N PRO A 178 -14.87 0.86 3.92
CA PRO A 178 -15.51 1.67 2.88
C PRO A 178 -14.50 2.59 2.17
N ASP A 179 -13.53 3.09 2.92
CA ASP A 179 -12.45 3.93 2.41
C ASP A 179 -11.49 3.18 1.48
N ALA A 180 -11.04 1.98 1.88
CA ALA A 180 -10.17 1.14 1.06
C ALA A 180 -10.89 0.70 -0.22
N SER A 181 -12.17 0.32 -0.11
CA SER A 181 -13.01 -0.10 -1.24
C SER A 181 -13.17 1.03 -2.26
N GLN A 182 -13.38 2.27 -1.82
CA GLN A 182 -13.45 3.43 -2.71
C GLN A 182 -12.12 3.71 -3.42
N ILE A 183 -11.00 3.62 -2.69
CA ILE A 183 -9.66 3.80 -3.27
C ILE A 183 -9.41 2.75 -4.35
N CYS A 184 -9.67 1.48 -4.05
CA CYS A 184 -9.55 0.37 -4.99
C CYS A 184 -10.47 0.53 -6.20
N THR A 185 -11.71 1.00 -6.00
CA THR A 185 -12.66 1.26 -7.10
C THR A 185 -12.12 2.31 -8.07
N ARG A 186 -11.61 3.45 -7.57
CA ARG A 186 -11.03 4.49 -8.43
C ARG A 186 -9.78 3.98 -9.15
N ALA A 187 -8.94 3.25 -8.45
CA ALA A 187 -7.74 2.64 -9.01
C ALA A 187 -8.08 1.63 -10.12
N ALA A 188 -9.14 0.82 -9.95
CA ALA A 188 -9.65 -0.09 -10.96
C ALA A 188 -10.18 0.63 -12.19
N GLN A 189 -10.97 1.69 -11.99
CA GLN A 189 -11.47 2.52 -13.09
C GLN A 189 -10.30 3.08 -13.92
N VAL A 190 -9.23 3.56 -13.29
CA VAL A 190 -8.01 3.98 -13.99
C VAL A 190 -7.38 2.81 -14.74
N ALA A 191 -7.21 1.65 -14.09
CA ALA A 191 -6.58 0.46 -14.67
C ALA A 191 -7.32 -0.11 -15.90
N CYS A 192 -8.63 0.13 -15.99
CA CYS A 192 -9.47 -0.27 -17.12
C CYS A 192 -9.28 0.60 -18.37
N PHE A 193 -8.75 1.82 -18.25
CA PHE A 193 -8.42 2.62 -19.42
C PHE A 193 -7.16 2.09 -20.14
N PRO A 194 -7.13 2.11 -21.48
CA PRO A 194 -5.94 1.72 -22.24
C PRO A 194 -4.84 2.77 -22.10
N ASP A 195 -3.59 2.32 -22.05
CA ASP A 195 -2.44 3.19 -22.26
C ASP A 195 -2.06 3.19 -23.74
N ARG A 196 -2.38 4.29 -24.43
CA ARG A 196 -2.13 4.45 -25.87
C ARG A 196 -0.64 4.44 -26.23
N PHE A 197 0.24 4.69 -25.26
CA PHE A 197 1.69 4.71 -25.45
C PHE A 197 2.37 3.48 -24.86
N ALA A 198 1.60 2.47 -24.43
CA ALA A 198 2.17 1.21 -23.99
C ALA A 198 2.80 0.49 -25.18
N ALA A 199 4.13 0.34 -25.14
CA ALA A 199 4.80 -0.62 -26.00
C ALA A 199 4.36 -2.04 -25.61
N PRO A 200 4.34 -3.00 -26.56
CA PRO A 200 4.26 -4.42 -26.22
C PRO A 200 5.34 -4.74 -25.18
N SER A 201 4.93 -5.22 -24.01
CA SER A 201 5.83 -5.55 -22.91
C SER A 201 6.12 -7.04 -22.94
N ASP A 202 7.40 -7.42 -23.04
CA ASP A 202 7.86 -8.81 -22.88
C ASP A 202 8.31 -9.08 -21.44
N SER A 203 7.61 -8.50 -20.47
CA SER A 203 7.96 -8.69 -19.06
C SER A 203 7.74 -10.14 -18.62
N HIS A 204 8.45 -10.56 -17.58
CA HIS A 204 8.28 -11.87 -16.95
C HIS A 204 6.81 -12.15 -16.59
N GLY A 205 6.11 -11.15 -16.05
CA GLY A 205 4.69 -11.23 -15.71
C GLY A 205 3.80 -11.41 -16.93
N GLU A 206 4.04 -10.66 -18.02
CA GLU A 206 3.23 -10.78 -19.24
C GLU A 206 3.46 -12.13 -19.94
N ARG A 207 4.70 -12.62 -19.99
CA ARG A 207 5.02 -13.97 -20.49
C ARG A 207 4.32 -15.06 -19.67
N ALA A 208 4.32 -14.96 -18.34
CA ALA A 208 3.60 -15.89 -17.47
C ALA A 208 2.08 -15.81 -17.68
N ARG A 209 1.53 -14.60 -17.79
CA ARG A 209 0.11 -14.35 -18.06
C ARG A 209 -0.36 -15.03 -19.34
N GLN A 210 0.39 -14.86 -20.43
CA GLN A 210 0.09 -15.47 -21.73
C GLN A 210 0.25 -17.00 -21.71
N ARG A 211 1.32 -17.51 -21.09
CA ARG A 211 1.62 -18.94 -21.03
C ARG A 211 0.59 -19.71 -20.20
N TYR A 212 0.20 -19.17 -19.05
CA TYR A 212 -0.65 -19.86 -18.07
C TYR A 212 -2.11 -19.37 -18.07
N GLN A 213 -2.46 -18.39 -18.92
CA GLN A 213 -3.81 -17.83 -19.04
C GLN A 213 -4.38 -17.27 -17.73
N VAL A 214 -3.51 -16.71 -16.89
CA VAL A 214 -3.87 -16.07 -15.62
C VAL A 214 -4.09 -14.57 -15.79
N GLY A 215 -4.61 -13.88 -14.77
CA GLY A 215 -4.87 -12.44 -14.81
C GLY A 215 -3.64 -11.55 -14.56
N GLY A 216 -2.78 -11.95 -13.62
CA GLY A 216 -1.63 -11.17 -13.14
C GLY A 216 -2.02 -9.81 -12.51
N ALA A 217 -1.01 -8.98 -12.23
CA ALA A 217 -1.19 -7.66 -11.59
C ALA A 217 -2.13 -6.71 -12.35
N ARG A 218 -2.26 -6.88 -13.67
CA ARG A 218 -3.18 -6.10 -14.49
C ARG A 218 -4.64 -6.41 -14.14
N ARG A 219 -5.01 -7.69 -14.14
CA ARG A 219 -6.38 -8.10 -13.82
C ARG A 219 -6.70 -7.83 -12.36
N GLU A 220 -5.74 -8.07 -11.47
CA GLU A 220 -5.84 -7.72 -10.05
C GLU A 220 -6.25 -6.26 -9.86
N ALA A 221 -5.58 -5.33 -10.55
CA ALA A 221 -5.93 -3.91 -10.49
C ALA A 221 -7.29 -3.61 -11.13
N GLN A 222 -7.61 -4.19 -12.29
CA GLN A 222 -8.88 -3.97 -13.00
C GLN A 222 -10.10 -4.48 -12.22
N ASP A 223 -9.93 -5.54 -11.43
CA ASP A 223 -10.96 -6.13 -10.59
C ASP A 223 -11.07 -5.44 -9.22
N GLY A 224 -10.26 -4.41 -8.95
CA GLY A 224 -10.33 -3.65 -7.70
C GLY A 224 -9.52 -4.24 -6.55
N PHE A 225 -8.43 -4.96 -6.84
CA PHE A 225 -7.52 -5.55 -5.86
C PHE A 225 -8.21 -6.49 -4.87
N PRO A 226 -8.92 -7.54 -5.34
CA PRO A 226 -9.62 -8.49 -4.48
C PRO A 226 -8.71 -9.14 -3.44
N HIS A 227 -7.45 -9.45 -3.77
CA HIS A 227 -6.52 -10.03 -2.78
C HIS A 227 -6.11 -9.01 -1.70
N VAL A 228 -6.22 -7.72 -1.96
CA VAL A 228 -5.96 -6.69 -0.94
C VAL A 228 -7.18 -6.52 -0.04
N ILE A 229 -8.38 -6.38 -0.64
CA ILE A 229 -9.62 -6.04 0.07
C ILE A 229 -10.26 -7.24 0.76
N ASP A 230 -10.30 -8.40 0.10
CA ASP A 230 -11.04 -9.58 0.56
C ASP A 230 -10.14 -10.60 1.28
N VAL A 231 -8.81 -10.48 1.14
CA VAL A 231 -7.85 -11.45 1.70
C VAL A 231 -6.84 -10.78 2.64
N GLY A 232 -5.97 -9.91 2.13
CA GLY A 232 -4.86 -9.33 2.88
C GLY A 232 -5.30 -8.47 4.07
N LEU A 233 -6.15 -7.46 3.85
CA LEU A 233 -6.66 -6.60 4.92
C LEU A 233 -7.47 -7.40 5.97
N PRO A 234 -8.44 -8.25 5.60
CA PRO A 234 -9.16 -9.07 6.58
C PRO A 234 -8.24 -9.99 7.38
N ALA A 235 -7.25 -10.64 6.76
CA ALA A 235 -6.31 -11.51 7.45
C ALA A 235 -5.47 -10.74 8.49
N LEU A 236 -4.92 -9.59 8.09
CA LEU A 236 -4.12 -8.72 8.98
C LEU A 236 -4.94 -8.27 10.19
N LEU A 237 -6.16 -7.77 9.96
CA LEU A 237 -7.01 -7.26 11.02
C LEU A 237 -7.56 -8.37 11.93
N ALA A 238 -7.89 -9.53 11.38
CA ALA A 238 -8.30 -10.69 12.16
C ALA A 238 -7.17 -11.20 13.05
N ALA A 239 -5.92 -11.19 12.58
CA ALA A 239 -4.77 -11.55 13.38
C ALA A 239 -4.56 -10.56 14.54
N ARG A 240 -4.58 -9.25 14.26
CA ARG A 240 -4.50 -8.20 15.29
C ARG A 240 -5.63 -8.29 16.32
N ALA A 241 -6.86 -8.57 15.89
CA ALA A 241 -8.01 -8.74 16.78
C ALA A 241 -7.86 -9.95 17.72
N LYS A 242 -7.06 -10.95 17.34
CA LYS A 242 -6.69 -12.10 18.18
C LYS A 242 -5.49 -11.80 19.10
N GLY A 243 -4.94 -10.59 19.07
CA GLY A 243 -3.73 -10.23 19.83
C GLY A 243 -2.46 -10.89 19.29
N ILE A 244 -2.45 -11.29 18.01
CA ILE A 244 -1.23 -11.78 17.37
C ILE A 244 -0.27 -10.59 17.16
N GLU A 245 0.99 -10.79 17.55
CA GLU A 245 2.06 -9.81 17.36
C GLU A 245 2.18 -9.34 15.91
N GLU A 246 2.48 -8.05 15.73
CA GLU A 246 2.35 -7.35 14.45
C GLU A 246 3.14 -8.02 13.32
N ASN A 247 4.38 -8.44 13.59
CA ASN A 247 5.21 -9.13 12.60
C ASN A 247 4.53 -10.45 12.12
N ALA A 248 4.00 -11.25 13.05
CA ALA A 248 3.30 -12.48 12.70
C ALA A 248 1.97 -12.21 11.99
N ALA A 249 1.24 -11.15 12.37
CA ALA A 249 0.02 -10.74 11.69
C ALA A 249 0.27 -10.35 10.22
N ARG A 250 1.37 -9.63 9.94
CA ARG A 250 1.78 -9.29 8.57
C ARG A 250 2.26 -10.50 7.77
N VAL A 251 3.01 -11.42 8.39
CA VAL A 251 3.39 -12.70 7.76
C VAL A 251 2.15 -13.53 7.42
N ASP A 252 1.18 -13.63 8.33
CA ASP A 252 -0.05 -14.38 8.09
C ASP A 252 -0.91 -13.73 7.00
N ALA A 253 -0.91 -12.39 6.88
CA ALA A 253 -1.55 -11.68 5.77
C ALA A 253 -0.88 -11.99 4.42
N LEU A 254 0.46 -12.01 4.37
CA LEU A 254 1.20 -12.44 3.18
C LEU A 254 0.84 -13.88 2.79
N LEU A 255 0.82 -14.79 3.76
CA LEU A 255 0.47 -16.20 3.53
C LEU A 255 -0.98 -16.36 3.06
N ALA A 256 -1.91 -15.54 3.57
CA ALA A 256 -3.30 -15.54 3.11
C ALA A 256 -3.39 -15.15 1.62
N ILE A 257 -2.67 -14.11 1.20
CA ILE A 257 -2.58 -13.70 -0.21
C ILE A 257 -1.96 -14.83 -1.06
N MET A 258 -0.83 -15.39 -0.61
CA MET A 258 -0.14 -16.49 -1.30
C MET A 258 -1.02 -17.73 -1.49
N ALA A 259 -1.96 -18.00 -0.57
CA ALA A 259 -2.78 -19.21 -0.60
C ALA A 259 -3.77 -19.27 -1.78
N SER A 260 -4.14 -18.14 -2.37
CA SER A 260 -5.12 -18.04 -3.46
C SER A 260 -4.63 -17.31 -4.70
N LEU A 261 -3.56 -16.52 -4.61
CA LEU A 261 -3.06 -15.72 -5.74
C LEU A 261 -2.45 -16.62 -6.83
N ASP A 262 -2.83 -16.39 -8.07
CA ASP A 262 -2.13 -16.90 -9.26
C ASP A 262 -0.86 -16.06 -9.52
N ASP A 263 0.13 -16.23 -8.64
CA ASP A 263 1.33 -15.39 -8.62
C ASP A 263 2.18 -15.59 -9.90
N THR A 264 2.22 -14.56 -10.75
CA THR A 264 2.99 -14.59 -11.99
C THR A 264 4.50 -14.70 -11.77
N CYS A 265 5.03 -14.30 -10.60
CA CYS A 265 6.44 -14.46 -10.25
C CYS A 265 6.77 -15.93 -9.96
N LEU A 266 5.90 -16.66 -9.25
CA LEU A 266 6.04 -18.11 -9.06
C LEU A 266 5.93 -18.84 -10.41
N LEU A 267 4.91 -18.52 -11.20
CA LEU A 267 4.68 -19.10 -12.52
C LEU A 267 5.84 -18.86 -13.49
N HIS A 268 6.41 -17.66 -13.48
CA HIS A 268 7.55 -17.33 -14.32
C HIS A 268 8.81 -18.13 -13.93
N ARG A 269 9.10 -18.22 -12.62
CA ARG A 269 10.36 -18.82 -12.14
C ARG A 269 10.33 -20.35 -12.09
N ALA A 270 9.19 -20.92 -11.70
CA ALA A 270 9.07 -22.35 -11.38
C ALA A 270 7.79 -23.00 -11.94
N GLY A 271 6.99 -22.27 -12.72
CA GLY A 271 5.76 -22.78 -13.32
C GLY A 271 4.69 -23.19 -12.33
N LEU A 272 3.78 -24.06 -12.77
CA LEU A 272 2.71 -24.62 -11.93
C LEU A 272 3.24 -25.32 -10.67
N PRO A 273 4.35 -26.09 -10.70
CA PRO A 273 4.91 -26.66 -9.47
C PRO A 273 5.25 -25.59 -8.42
N GLY A 274 5.89 -24.49 -8.83
CA GLY A 274 6.18 -23.38 -7.92
C GLY A 274 4.93 -22.69 -7.38
N LEU A 275 3.93 -22.46 -8.24
CA LEU A 275 2.66 -21.87 -7.82
C LEU A 275 1.94 -22.75 -6.79
N HIS A 276 1.81 -24.05 -7.07
CA HIS A 276 1.14 -24.99 -6.17
C HIS A 276 1.91 -25.17 -4.86
N ALA A 277 3.25 -25.21 -4.89
CA ALA A 277 4.08 -25.26 -3.68
C ALA A 277 3.81 -24.03 -2.78
N GLY A 278 3.81 -22.83 -3.37
CA GLY A 278 3.50 -21.59 -2.65
C GLY A 278 2.10 -21.61 -2.04
N GLN A 279 1.07 -21.88 -2.85
CA GLN A 279 -0.31 -21.89 -2.40
C GLN A 279 -0.58 -22.97 -1.33
N HIS A 280 -0.13 -24.21 -1.56
CA HIS A 280 -0.34 -25.31 -0.62
C HIS A 280 0.45 -25.10 0.67
N GLY A 281 1.72 -24.70 0.59
CA GLY A 281 2.52 -24.45 1.78
C GLY A 281 1.97 -23.30 2.60
N ALA A 282 1.51 -22.21 1.99
CA ALA A 282 0.88 -21.12 2.71
C ALA A 282 -0.40 -21.56 3.46
N ARG A 283 -1.27 -22.37 2.80
CA ARG A 283 -2.44 -22.97 3.46
C ARG A 283 -2.05 -23.86 4.64
N ARG A 284 -0.99 -24.67 4.51
CA ARG A 284 -0.51 -25.52 5.63
C ARG A 284 -0.10 -24.69 6.84
N VAL A 285 0.59 -23.57 6.64
CA VAL A 285 0.98 -22.67 7.74
C VAL A 285 -0.25 -22.11 8.44
N LEU A 286 -1.22 -21.59 7.68
CA LEU A 286 -2.45 -21.02 8.22
C LEU A 286 -3.30 -22.07 8.95
N GLN A 287 -3.42 -23.28 8.39
CA GLN A 287 -4.13 -24.41 9.01
C GLN A 287 -3.45 -24.90 10.29
N ALA A 288 -2.12 -24.77 10.39
CA ALA A 288 -1.36 -25.08 11.60
C ALA A 288 -1.50 -24.01 12.70
N GLY A 289 -2.32 -22.98 12.48
CA GLY A 289 -2.61 -21.92 13.45
C GLY A 289 -1.89 -20.59 13.19
N GLY A 290 -1.23 -20.44 12.04
CA GLY A 290 -0.49 -19.23 11.68
C GLY A 290 0.95 -19.23 12.17
N SER A 291 1.75 -18.30 11.64
CA SER A 291 3.21 -18.22 11.82
C SER A 291 3.66 -17.96 13.26
N SER A 292 2.76 -17.50 14.13
CA SER A 292 3.02 -17.30 15.56
C SER A 292 3.01 -18.58 16.39
N THR A 293 2.49 -19.69 15.85
CA THR A 293 2.42 -20.98 16.56
C THR A 293 3.66 -21.85 16.30
N PRO A 294 4.02 -22.78 17.21
CA PRO A 294 5.12 -23.71 16.95
C PRO A 294 4.91 -24.57 15.69
N ALA A 295 3.69 -25.07 15.47
CA ALA A 295 3.35 -25.87 14.30
C ALA A 295 3.39 -25.04 13.01
N GLY A 296 2.86 -23.80 13.04
CA GLY A 296 2.93 -22.88 11.92
C GLY A 296 4.35 -22.45 11.56
N ARG A 297 5.23 -22.21 12.55
CA ARG A 297 6.67 -21.95 12.29
C ARG A 297 7.35 -23.12 11.60
N ALA A 298 7.08 -24.35 12.04
CA ALA A 298 7.63 -25.54 11.40
C ALA A 298 7.12 -25.69 9.95
N ALA A 299 5.82 -25.45 9.72
CA ALA A 299 5.24 -25.45 8.39
C ALA A 299 5.80 -24.32 7.49
N LEU A 300 6.11 -23.16 8.06
CA LEU A 300 6.67 -22.02 7.33
C LEU A 300 8.11 -22.28 6.90
N ALA A 301 8.91 -22.89 7.77
CA ALA A 301 10.25 -23.35 7.42
C ALA A 301 10.22 -24.43 6.31
N ALA A 302 9.24 -25.33 6.34
CA ALA A 302 9.05 -26.33 5.29
C ALA A 302 8.65 -25.67 3.95
N LEU A 303 7.73 -24.71 3.96
CA LEU A 303 7.36 -23.91 2.78
C LEU A 303 8.58 -23.16 2.20
N GLU A 304 9.37 -22.53 3.06
CA GLU A 304 10.59 -21.83 2.64
C GLU A 304 11.57 -22.80 1.95
N HIS A 305 11.84 -23.94 2.55
CA HIS A 305 12.74 -24.94 1.96
C HIS A 305 12.23 -25.43 0.60
N GLU A 306 10.92 -25.69 0.48
CA GLU A 306 10.28 -26.11 -0.76
C GLU A 306 10.44 -25.05 -1.86
N LEU A 307 10.10 -23.78 -1.58
CA LEU A 307 10.23 -22.69 -2.56
C LEU A 307 11.68 -22.42 -2.96
N LEU A 308 12.63 -22.45 -2.02
CA LEU A 308 14.05 -22.31 -2.32
C LEU A 308 14.55 -23.43 -3.25
N SER A 309 14.14 -24.68 -3.01
CA SER A 309 14.52 -25.82 -3.86
C SER A 309 14.02 -25.69 -5.31
N LEU A 310 12.89 -25.02 -5.50
CA LEU A 310 12.30 -24.74 -6.81
C LEU A 310 12.82 -23.44 -7.44
N ASN A 311 13.68 -22.69 -6.74
CA ASN A 311 14.09 -21.34 -7.11
C ASN A 311 12.88 -20.41 -7.37
N ALA A 312 11.82 -20.60 -6.57
CA ALA A 312 10.53 -19.92 -6.69
C ALA A 312 10.43 -18.76 -5.68
N SER A 313 9.93 -17.61 -6.13
CA SER A 313 9.77 -16.41 -5.29
C SER A 313 8.37 -15.80 -5.48
N PRO A 314 7.56 -15.68 -4.41
CA PRO A 314 6.20 -15.15 -4.46
C PRO A 314 6.16 -13.62 -4.48
N GLY A 315 6.82 -13.01 -5.48
CA GLY A 315 6.94 -11.56 -5.60
C GLY A 315 5.62 -10.84 -5.85
N GLY A 316 4.65 -11.47 -6.53
CA GLY A 316 3.33 -10.87 -6.73
C GLY A 316 2.55 -10.76 -5.41
N ALA A 317 2.67 -11.76 -4.54
CA ALA A 317 2.08 -11.71 -3.20
C ALA A 317 2.75 -10.65 -2.32
N ALA A 318 4.08 -10.47 -2.44
CA ALA A 318 4.80 -9.39 -1.75
C ALA A 318 4.31 -8.00 -2.18
N ASP A 319 4.18 -7.74 -3.48
CA ASP A 319 3.65 -6.45 -3.98
C ASP A 319 2.22 -6.17 -3.45
N LEU A 320 1.40 -7.20 -3.32
CA LEU A 320 0.05 -7.08 -2.75
C LEU A 320 0.05 -6.93 -1.23
N LEU A 321 1.02 -7.49 -0.51
CA LEU A 321 1.20 -7.21 0.90
C LEU A 321 1.55 -5.73 1.11
N ALA A 322 2.47 -5.17 0.32
CA ALA A 322 2.77 -3.74 0.38
C ALA A 322 1.52 -2.89 0.12
N ALA A 323 0.68 -3.29 -0.83
CA ALA A 323 -0.61 -2.65 -1.08
C ALA A 323 -1.57 -2.72 0.13
N THR A 324 -1.64 -3.88 0.81
CA THR A 324 -2.39 -4.06 2.06
C THR A 324 -1.87 -3.13 3.16
N LEU A 325 -0.56 -3.06 3.37
CA LEU A 325 0.05 -2.19 4.39
C LEU A 325 -0.18 -0.70 4.09
N PHE A 326 -0.12 -0.32 2.81
CA PHE A 326 -0.43 1.05 2.38
C PHE A 326 -1.86 1.46 2.75
N LEU A 327 -2.86 0.64 2.41
CA LEU A 327 -4.26 0.93 2.74
C LEU A 327 -4.52 0.92 4.25
N ASP A 328 -3.85 0.02 4.98
CA ASP A 328 -3.92 -0.03 6.44
C ASP A 328 -3.38 1.26 7.09
N MET A 329 -2.24 1.78 6.64
CA MET A 329 -1.70 3.06 7.11
C MET A 329 -2.66 4.24 6.84
N LEU A 330 -3.30 4.26 5.67
CA LEU A 330 -4.29 5.28 5.34
C LEU A 330 -5.52 5.21 6.26
N ALA A 331 -5.98 4.00 6.58
CA ALA A 331 -7.08 3.80 7.52
C ALA A 331 -6.72 4.32 8.92
N HIS A 332 -5.48 4.06 9.39
CA HIS A 332 -4.99 4.57 10.67
C HIS A 332 -4.88 6.10 10.71
N HIS A 333 -4.37 6.72 9.63
CA HIS A 333 -4.30 8.19 9.49
C HIS A 333 -5.68 8.83 9.65
N ARG A 334 -6.70 8.27 8.99
CA ARG A 334 -8.08 8.77 9.02
C ARG A 334 -8.77 8.50 10.35
N ALA A 335 -8.53 7.35 10.98
CA ALA A 335 -9.00 7.04 12.33
C ALA A 335 -8.28 7.88 13.40
N GLY A 336 -7.14 8.45 13.05
CA GLY A 336 -6.39 9.34 13.89
C GLY A 336 -5.50 8.74 14.93
N ARG A 337 -5.17 7.48 14.71
CA ARG A 337 -4.06 6.82 15.36
C ARG A 337 -2.79 7.34 14.67
N SER A 338 -1.82 7.84 15.47
CA SER A 338 -0.48 8.09 14.95
C SER A 338 -0.02 6.82 14.24
N PRO A 339 0.47 6.90 12.99
CA PRO A 339 1.35 5.84 12.50
C PRO A 339 2.62 6.01 13.31
N ASP A 340 2.62 5.52 14.55
CA ASP A 340 3.87 5.42 15.29
C ASP A 340 4.81 4.64 14.37
N PRO A 341 6.05 5.12 14.16
CA PRO A 341 7.01 4.36 13.39
C PRO A 341 7.08 3.01 14.10
N TRP A 342 6.63 1.96 13.40
CA TRP A 342 6.45 0.61 13.94
C TRP A 342 7.83 -0.01 14.14
N ASN A 343 8.60 0.57 15.05
CA ASN A 343 9.85 0.05 15.55
C ASN A 343 9.50 -0.96 16.63
N ILE A 344 9.85 -2.21 16.31
CA ILE A 344 10.17 -3.26 17.26
C ILE A 344 11.22 -2.74 18.25
#